data_AF-A0A1R1X564-F1
#
_entry.id   AF-A0A1R1X564-F1
#
_cell.length_a   1.000
_cell.length_b   1.000
_cell.length_c   1.000
_cell.angle_alpha   90.00
_cell.angle_beta   90.00
_cell.angle_gamma   90.00
#
_symmetry.space_group_name_H-M   'P 1'
#
loop_
_entity.id
_entity.type
_entity.pdbx_description
1 polymer ?
#
loop_
_entity_poly.entity_id
_entity_poly.type
_entity_poly.pdbx_seq_one_letter_code
_entity_poly.pdbx_strand_id
1 'polypeptide(L)'
;HYFYNYVEPGTASNYQCPPNENPELWQQAQRDSPDPNSMVPALVVGYEGLNSRISCQTDQLLAYETLINNLDDKISTLSKKISSATLIKLDSVRRKQQEVEQRLLRLMKNLELLRRASHSGNSTYSSNINPSGVISTEEEMFRVRMEQLQMGLVGNDKISTHQHTSLKQGLVELQNKLVALKAHHSGFLLIDQENSTSSDIQQQNASNQLSNIVEVLEMHKSGLVYLSDSVAKLNGLSETIQLKIQK
;
A
#
# COMPACT_ATOMS: atom_id res chain seq x y z
N HIS A 1 23.82 -47.53 -0.04
CA HIS A 1 23.03 -46.72 0.90
C HIS A 1 21.73 -46.33 0.23
N TYR A 2 20.62 -46.34 0.97
CA TYR A 2 19.34 -45.88 0.44
C TYR A 2 19.22 -44.37 0.56
N PHE A 3 18.70 -43.77 -0.50
CA PHE A 3 18.28 -42.39 -0.52
C PHE A 3 16.81 -42.32 -0.92
N TYR A 4 16.13 -41.25 -0.56
CA TYR A 4 14.72 -41.09 -0.88
C TYR A 4 14.56 -40.14 -2.07
N ASN A 5 13.70 -40.50 -3.02
CA ASN A 5 13.28 -39.62 -4.11
C ASN A 5 11.84 -39.15 -3.85
N TYR A 6 11.57 -37.89 -4.17
CA TYR A 6 10.23 -37.33 -4.07
C TYR A 6 9.38 -37.78 -5.27
N VAL A 7 8.16 -38.21 -5.00
CA VAL A 7 7.16 -38.59 -5.99
C VAL A 7 5.83 -37.97 -5.61
N GLU A 8 4.97 -37.72 -6.59
CA GLU A 8 3.63 -37.18 -6.38
C GLU A 8 2.84 -38.01 -5.35
N PRO A 9 2.14 -37.36 -4.41
CA PRO A 9 1.39 -38.04 -3.36
C PRO A 9 0.40 -39.05 -3.95
N GLY A 10 0.44 -40.29 -3.46
CA GLY A 10 -0.47 -41.37 -3.90
C GLY A 10 0.04 -42.22 -5.07
N THR A 11 1.15 -41.85 -5.71
CA THR A 11 1.82 -42.70 -6.70
C THR A 11 2.89 -43.61 -6.07
N ALA A 12 3.27 -43.37 -4.81
CA ALA A 12 4.27 -44.15 -4.09
C ALA A 12 3.97 -45.66 -4.03
N SER A 13 2.69 -46.04 -3.95
CA SER A 13 2.25 -47.45 -3.96
C SER A 13 2.51 -48.18 -5.29
N ASN A 14 2.74 -47.45 -6.38
CA ASN A 14 3.04 -48.04 -7.68
C ASN A 14 4.49 -48.51 -7.80
N TYR A 15 5.36 -48.11 -6.87
CA TYR A 15 6.77 -48.48 -6.88
C TYR A 15 6.99 -49.77 -6.10
N GLN A 16 7.53 -50.77 -6.78
CA GLN A 16 7.87 -52.07 -6.21
C GLN A 16 9.38 -52.23 -6.09
N CYS A 17 9.81 -53.16 -5.24
CA CYS A 17 11.22 -53.50 -5.06
C CYS A 17 11.82 -53.92 -6.42
N PRO A 18 12.90 -53.27 -6.89
CA PRO A 18 13.56 -53.66 -8.13
C PRO A 18 14.25 -55.04 -7.99
N PRO A 19 14.38 -55.81 -9.08
CA PRO A 19 14.84 -57.20 -9.04
C PRO A 19 16.29 -57.40 -8.59
N ASN A 20 17.09 -56.32 -8.54
CA ASN A 20 18.50 -56.34 -8.15
C ASN A 20 18.71 -56.02 -6.66
N GLU A 21 17.64 -55.85 -5.87
CA GLU A 21 17.71 -55.44 -4.47
C GLU A 21 17.18 -56.51 -3.51
N ASN A 22 17.71 -56.53 -2.28
CA ASN A 22 17.22 -57.45 -1.26
C ASN A 22 15.86 -56.97 -0.71
N PRO A 23 14.78 -57.76 -0.82
CA PRO A 23 13.45 -57.38 -0.37
C PRO A 23 13.37 -56.95 1.09
N GLU A 24 14.18 -57.55 1.98
CA GLU A 24 14.19 -57.22 3.40
C GLU A 24 14.75 -55.81 3.67
N LEU A 25 15.83 -55.45 2.96
CA LEU A 25 16.45 -54.14 3.08
C LEU A 25 15.59 -53.04 2.46
N TRP A 26 14.87 -53.34 1.39
CA TRP A 26 13.91 -52.42 0.78
C TRP A 26 12.73 -52.12 1.70
N GLN A 27 12.14 -53.15 2.31
CA GLN A 27 11.05 -52.98 3.28
C GLN A 27 11.52 -52.19 4.51
N GLN A 28 12.75 -52.43 4.96
CA GLN A 28 13.35 -51.63 6.03
C GLN A 28 13.48 -50.15 5.62
N ALA A 29 14.01 -49.87 4.44
CA ALA A 29 14.15 -48.50 3.93
C ALA A 29 12.79 -47.81 3.74
N GLN A 30 11.74 -48.55 3.35
CA GLN A 30 10.40 -48.00 3.24
C GLN A 30 9.81 -47.64 4.61
N ARG A 31 10.10 -48.42 5.67
CA ARG A 31 9.70 -48.11 7.04
C ARG A 31 10.46 -46.92 7.64
N ASP A 32 11.73 -46.80 7.29
CA ASP A 32 12.60 -45.72 7.77
C ASP A 32 12.45 -44.43 6.92
N SER A 33 11.49 -44.39 6.00
CA SER A 33 11.22 -43.23 5.16
C SER A 33 10.51 -42.12 5.96
N PRO A 34 10.95 -40.85 5.85
CA PRO A 34 10.34 -39.75 6.58
C PRO A 34 8.91 -39.42 6.13
N ASP A 35 8.54 -39.71 4.87
CA ASP A 35 7.18 -39.51 4.33
C ASP A 35 6.73 -40.67 3.40
N PRO A 36 6.06 -41.70 3.93
CA PRO A 36 5.71 -42.92 3.18
C PRO A 36 4.82 -42.72 1.95
N ASN A 37 4.08 -41.60 1.89
CA ASN A 37 3.14 -41.30 0.82
C ASN A 37 3.75 -40.58 -0.38
N SER A 38 4.93 -39.97 -0.19
CA SER A 38 5.53 -39.05 -1.16
C SER A 38 7.02 -39.31 -1.40
N MET A 39 7.62 -40.24 -0.65
CA MET A 39 9.03 -40.59 -0.79
C MET A 39 9.20 -42.09 -1.03
N VAL A 40 10.01 -42.41 -2.04
CA VAL A 40 10.33 -43.80 -2.41
C VAL A 40 11.83 -44.03 -2.23
N PRO A 41 12.26 -45.13 -1.59
CA PRO A 41 13.67 -45.46 -1.46
C PRO A 41 14.28 -45.75 -2.84
N ALA A 42 15.53 -45.36 -3.02
CA ALA A 42 16.32 -45.62 -4.21
C ALA A 42 17.71 -46.04 -3.75
N LEU A 43 18.16 -47.23 -4.16
CA LEU A 43 19.48 -47.70 -3.83
C LEU A 43 20.52 -46.99 -4.69
N VAL A 44 21.53 -46.44 -4.03
CA VAL A 44 22.74 -45.96 -4.68
C VAL A 44 23.88 -46.92 -4.37
N VAL A 45 24.47 -47.48 -5.44
CA VAL A 45 25.57 -48.44 -5.37
C VAL A 45 26.86 -47.77 -5.86
N GLY A 46 27.90 -47.81 -5.01
CA GLY A 46 29.24 -47.31 -5.34
C GLY A 46 29.32 -45.80 -5.59
N TYR A 47 30.46 -45.37 -6.13
CA TYR A 47 30.74 -43.97 -6.46
C TYR A 47 29.98 -43.50 -7.71
N GLU A 48 29.80 -44.37 -8.71
CA GLU A 48 29.13 -44.04 -9.97
C GLU A 48 27.67 -43.61 -9.73
N GLY A 49 26.92 -44.34 -8.91
CA GLY A 49 25.54 -43.98 -8.58
C GLY A 49 25.45 -42.67 -7.78
N LEU A 50 26.45 -42.39 -6.93
CA LEU A 50 26.52 -41.12 -6.20
C LEU A 50 26.83 -39.95 -7.14
N ASN A 51 27.75 -40.14 -8.09
CA ASN A 51 28.06 -39.13 -9.10
C ASN A 51 26.84 -38.83 -9.99
N SER A 52 26.12 -39.87 -10.44
CA SER A 52 24.88 -39.70 -11.21
C SER A 52 23.82 -38.91 -10.43
N ARG A 53 23.68 -39.16 -9.12
CA ARG A 53 22.77 -38.39 -8.27
C ARG A 53 23.19 -36.94 -8.13
N ILE A 54 24.49 -36.68 -7.94
CA ILE A 54 25.03 -35.31 -7.89
C ILE A 54 24.72 -34.58 -9.20
N SER A 55 24.95 -35.22 -10.36
CA SER A 55 24.61 -34.64 -11.66
C SER A 55 23.12 -34.31 -11.79
N CYS A 56 22.23 -35.22 -11.38
CA CYS A 56 20.79 -34.95 -11.39
C CYS A 56 20.40 -33.79 -10.46
N GLN A 57 21.01 -33.71 -9.27
CA GLN A 57 20.78 -32.60 -8.34
C GLN A 57 21.31 -31.27 -8.88
N THR A 58 22.47 -31.26 -9.53
CA THR A 58 23.00 -30.03 -10.15
C THR A 58 22.09 -29.55 -11.28
N ASP A 59 21.56 -30.47 -12.10
CA ASP A 59 20.62 -30.11 -13.18
C ASP A 59 19.31 -29.54 -12.62
N GLN A 60 18.79 -30.14 -11.54
CA GLN A 60 17.62 -29.62 -10.83
C GLN A 60 17.87 -28.24 -10.22
N LEU A 61 19.04 -28.02 -9.61
CA LEU A 61 19.41 -26.72 -9.04
C LEU A 61 19.50 -25.64 -10.12
N LEU A 62 20.07 -25.96 -11.28
CA LEU A 62 20.10 -25.05 -12.43
C LEU A 62 18.68 -24.73 -12.92
N ALA A 63 17.79 -25.73 -13.00
CA ALA A 63 16.38 -25.51 -13.34
C ALA A 63 15.69 -24.58 -12.32
N TYR A 64 15.90 -24.79 -11.02
CA TYR A 64 15.35 -23.91 -9.99
C TYR A 64 15.91 -22.50 -10.05
N GLU A 65 17.21 -22.33 -10.30
CA GLU A 65 17.83 -21.03 -10.48
C GLU A 65 17.19 -20.26 -11.64
N THR A 66 17.01 -20.91 -12.79
CA THR A 66 16.33 -20.28 -13.93
C THR A 66 14.89 -19.88 -13.63
N LEU A 67 14.17 -20.71 -12.86
CA LEU A 67 12.81 -20.43 -12.45
C LEU A 67 12.75 -19.24 -11.48
N ILE A 68 13.65 -19.19 -10.49
CA ILE A 68 13.75 -18.07 -9.55
C ILE A 68 14.06 -16.78 -10.28
N ASN A 69 15.02 -16.80 -11.21
CA ASN A 69 15.36 -15.63 -12.03
C ASN A 69 14.16 -15.18 -12.88
N ASN A 70 13.40 -16.11 -13.45
CA ASN A 70 12.19 -15.77 -14.19
C ASN A 70 11.09 -15.16 -13.31
N LEU A 71 10.95 -15.64 -12.07
CA LEU A 71 10.01 -15.07 -11.10
C LEU A 71 10.44 -13.66 -10.69
N ASP A 72 11.72 -13.45 -10.46
CA ASP A 72 12.26 -12.13 -10.12
C ASP A 72 12.06 -11.13 -11.27
N ASP A 73 12.32 -11.54 -12.51
CA ASP A 73 12.01 -10.75 -13.71
C ASP A 73 10.51 -10.40 -13.79
N LYS A 74 9.62 -11.36 -13.51
CA LYS A 74 8.18 -11.11 -13.47
C LYS A 74 7.79 -10.12 -12.38
N ILE A 75 8.37 -10.23 -11.19
CA ILE A 75 8.11 -9.30 -10.08
C ILE A 75 8.63 -7.90 -10.43
N SER A 76 9.84 -7.80 -10.99
CA SER A 76 10.46 -6.55 -11.42
C SER A 76 9.65 -5.86 -12.51
N THR A 77 9.21 -6.60 -13.53
CA THR A 77 8.35 -6.06 -14.60
C THR A 77 6.99 -5.62 -14.08
N LEU A 78 6.38 -6.39 -13.17
CA LEU A 78 5.12 -6.01 -12.53
C LEU A 78 5.28 -4.74 -11.68
N SER A 79 6.32 -4.66 -10.87
CA SER A 79 6.65 -3.49 -10.05
C SER A 79 6.85 -2.24 -10.91
N LYS A 80 7.63 -2.36 -12.00
CA LYS A 80 7.81 -1.30 -12.99
C LYS A 80 6.50 -0.87 -13.64
N LYS A 81 5.62 -1.82 -13.98
CA LYS A 81 4.29 -1.50 -14.55
C LYS A 81 3.41 -0.74 -13.56
N ILE A 82 3.42 -1.14 -12.29
CA ILE A 82 2.67 -0.45 -11.24
C ILE A 82 3.16 0.99 -11.09
N SER A 83 4.48 1.18 -10.95
CA SER A 83 5.07 2.50 -10.72
C SER A 83 4.93 3.43 -11.93
N SER A 84 5.19 2.94 -13.15
CA SER A 84 5.20 3.78 -14.35
C SER A 84 3.81 4.03 -14.95
N ALA A 85 2.91 3.05 -14.97
CA ALA A 85 1.65 3.18 -15.68
C ALA A 85 0.47 3.32 -14.73
N THR A 86 0.36 2.43 -13.74
CA THR A 86 -0.83 2.36 -12.89
C THR A 86 -0.93 3.56 -11.96
N LEU A 87 0.15 3.96 -11.28
CA LEU A 87 0.14 5.12 -10.39
C LEU A 87 -0.13 6.43 -11.14
N ILE A 88 0.51 6.62 -12.29
CA ILE A 88 0.27 7.81 -13.13
C ILE A 88 -1.19 7.86 -13.60
N LYS A 89 -1.74 6.72 -14.05
CA LYS A 89 -3.14 6.64 -14.46
C LYS A 89 -4.07 6.90 -13.28
N LEU A 90 -3.80 6.34 -12.11
CA LEU A 90 -4.56 6.57 -10.89
C LEU A 90 -4.61 8.07 -10.54
N ASP A 91 -3.47 8.75 -10.57
CA ASP A 91 -3.42 10.19 -10.32
C ASP A 91 -4.15 11.01 -11.39
N SER A 92 -4.04 10.61 -12.66
CA SER A 92 -4.80 11.25 -13.74
C SER A 92 -6.32 11.11 -13.55
N VAL A 93 -6.78 9.94 -13.09
CA VAL A 93 -8.19 9.67 -12.79
C VAL A 93 -8.62 10.48 -11.58
N ARG A 94 -7.80 10.55 -10.53
CA ARG A 94 -8.06 11.38 -9.35
C ARG A 94 -8.22 12.86 -9.71
N ARG A 95 -7.35 13.39 -10.58
CA ARG A 95 -7.46 14.78 -11.07
C ARG A 95 -8.73 15.00 -11.88
N LYS A 96 -9.08 14.07 -12.78
CA LYS A 96 -10.33 14.14 -13.56
C LYS A 96 -11.57 14.05 -12.68
N GLN A 97 -11.56 13.19 -11.66
CA GLN A 97 -12.63 13.09 -10.69
C GLN A 97 -12.84 14.44 -9.99
N GLN A 98 -11.77 15.06 -9.48
CA GLN A 98 -11.84 16.39 -8.88
C GLN A 98 -12.39 17.43 -9.86
N GLU A 99 -11.94 17.43 -11.13
CA GLU A 99 -12.46 18.36 -12.14
C GLU A 99 -13.97 18.17 -12.35
N VAL A 100 -14.43 16.92 -12.50
CA VAL A 100 -15.85 16.60 -12.69
C VAL A 100 -16.67 16.98 -11.46
N GLU A 101 -16.18 16.70 -10.25
CA GLU A 101 -16.81 17.13 -9.00
C GLU A 101 -16.97 18.66 -8.96
N GLN A 102 -15.94 19.42 -9.33
CA GLN A 102 -16.02 20.89 -9.39
C GLN A 102 -17.01 21.38 -10.46
N ARG A 103 -17.06 20.74 -11.63
CA ARG A 103 -18.02 21.07 -12.69
C ARG A 103 -19.45 20.76 -12.28
N LEU A 104 -19.66 19.63 -11.61
CA LEU A 104 -20.95 19.24 -11.05
C LEU A 104 -21.42 20.25 -10.00
N LEU A 105 -20.55 20.63 -9.05
CA LEU A 105 -20.86 21.67 -8.06
C LEU A 105 -21.26 23.00 -8.72
N ARG A 106 -20.56 23.44 -9.77
CA ARG A 106 -20.92 24.65 -10.52
C ARG A 106 -22.27 24.51 -11.24
N LEU A 107 -22.54 23.35 -11.84
CA LEU A 107 -23.82 23.09 -12.49
C LEU A 107 -24.97 23.10 -11.48
N MET A 108 -24.80 22.41 -10.35
CA MET A 108 -25.78 22.39 -9.26
C MET A 108 -26.08 23.79 -8.75
N LYS A 109 -25.04 24.61 -8.54
CA LYS A 109 -25.19 26.03 -8.20
C LYS A 109 -26.05 26.77 -9.24
N ASN A 110 -25.71 26.65 -10.52
CA ASN A 110 -26.42 27.36 -11.59
C ASN A 110 -27.88 26.88 -11.73
N LEU A 111 -28.13 25.59 -11.57
CA LEU A 111 -29.47 25.01 -11.60
C LEU A 111 -30.32 25.55 -10.45
N GLU A 112 -29.77 25.61 -9.24
CA GLU A 112 -30.48 26.14 -8.09
C GLU A 112 -30.80 27.63 -8.24
N LEU A 113 -29.86 28.42 -8.77
CA LEU A 113 -30.10 29.83 -9.11
C LEU A 113 -31.20 29.99 -10.17
N LEU A 114 -31.19 29.16 -11.22
CA LEU A 114 -32.20 29.20 -12.28
C LEU A 114 -33.58 28.79 -11.79
N ARG A 115 -33.65 27.71 -10.98
CA ARG A 115 -34.88 27.27 -10.32
C ARG A 115 -35.50 28.44 -9.58
N ARG A 116 -34.72 29.18 -8.79
CA ARG A 116 -35.20 30.35 -8.03
C ARG A 116 -35.65 31.51 -8.90
N ALA A 117 -34.89 31.85 -9.95
CA ALA A 117 -35.28 32.89 -10.89
C ALA A 117 -36.64 32.59 -11.54
N SER A 118 -36.90 31.31 -11.87
CA SER A 118 -38.20 30.86 -12.41
C SER A 118 -39.34 30.91 -11.40
N HIS A 119 -39.10 30.69 -10.10
CA HIS A 119 -40.14 30.78 -9.06
C HIS A 119 -40.48 32.24 -8.72
N SER A 120 -39.51 33.16 -8.84
CA SER A 120 -39.72 34.60 -8.65
C SER A 120 -40.49 35.23 -9.83
N GLY A 121 -40.19 34.82 -11.07
CA GLY A 121 -40.80 35.36 -12.29
C GLY A 121 -42.29 35.03 -12.48
N ASN A 122 -42.81 33.99 -11.81
CA ASN A 122 -44.23 33.62 -11.87
C ASN A 122 -45.11 34.38 -10.86
N SER A 123 -44.53 35.26 -10.03
CA SER A 123 -45.27 36.10 -9.08
C SER A 123 -45.65 37.47 -9.69
N THR A 124 -46.18 37.49 -10.91
CA THR A 124 -46.65 38.73 -11.56
C THR A 124 -48.10 39.11 -11.21
N TYR A 125 -48.78 38.32 -10.36
CA TYR A 125 -50.09 38.70 -9.80
C TYR A 125 -50.16 38.39 -8.30
N SER A 126 -49.43 39.16 -7.49
CA SER A 126 -49.80 39.36 -6.09
C SER A 126 -49.14 40.64 -5.57
N SER A 127 -49.82 41.76 -5.79
CA SER A 127 -49.56 43.01 -5.08
C SER A 127 -49.66 42.78 -3.57
N ASN A 128 -48.67 43.28 -2.83
CA ASN A 128 -48.48 43.19 -1.37
C ASN A 128 -47.91 41.88 -0.83
N ILE A 129 -46.66 41.56 -1.18
CA ILE A 129 -45.83 40.69 -0.34
C ILE A 129 -44.45 41.34 -0.21
N ASN A 130 -44.01 41.42 1.04
CA ASN A 130 -42.77 42.00 1.55
C ASN A 130 -41.54 41.77 0.65
N PRO A 131 -40.57 42.72 0.61
CA PRO A 131 -39.32 42.57 -0.17
C PRO A 131 -38.37 41.45 0.31
N SER A 132 -38.80 40.60 1.25
CA SER A 132 -38.14 39.33 1.60
C SER A 132 -38.88 38.18 0.93
N GLY A 133 -38.62 37.98 -0.36
CA GLY A 133 -38.85 36.69 -1.01
C GLY A 133 -38.03 35.64 -0.24
N VAL A 134 -38.74 34.77 0.46
CA VAL A 134 -38.24 33.84 1.47
C VAL A 134 -36.97 33.11 1.02
N ILE A 135 -35.81 33.54 1.54
CA ILE A 135 -34.62 32.70 1.61
C ILE A 135 -35.03 31.53 2.51
N SER A 136 -34.96 30.30 2.01
CA SER A 136 -35.29 29.11 2.79
C SER A 136 -34.44 29.07 4.07
N THR A 137 -34.98 28.60 5.19
CA THR A 137 -34.23 28.47 6.45
C THR A 137 -32.93 27.67 6.28
N GLU A 138 -32.94 26.67 5.39
CA GLU A 138 -31.77 25.88 5.03
C GLU A 138 -30.68 26.68 4.29
N GLU A 139 -31.08 27.66 3.49
CA GLU A 139 -30.16 28.52 2.75
C GLU A 139 -29.53 29.58 3.64
N GLU A 140 -30.27 30.10 4.61
CA GLU A 140 -29.72 30.99 5.62
C GLU A 140 -28.70 30.24 6.50
N MET A 141 -28.98 28.99 6.86
CA MET A 141 -28.01 28.12 7.55
C MET A 141 -26.76 27.87 6.69
N PHE A 142 -26.91 27.64 5.38
CA PHE A 142 -25.79 27.47 4.47
C PHE A 142 -24.97 28.77 4.31
N ARG A 143 -25.64 29.92 4.20
CA ARG A 143 -25.00 31.24 4.13
C ARG A 143 -24.18 31.52 5.37
N VAL A 144 -24.76 31.36 6.56
CA VAL A 144 -24.08 31.56 7.85
C VAL A 144 -22.87 30.64 7.96
N ARG A 145 -23.01 29.36 7.58
CA ARG A 145 -21.89 28.41 7.59
C ARG A 145 -20.79 28.80 6.59
N MET A 146 -21.17 29.24 5.38
CA MET A 146 -20.21 29.68 4.37
C MET A 146 -19.48 30.94 4.82
N GLU A 147 -20.18 31.87 5.46
CA GLU A 147 -19.59 33.08 6.06
C GLU A 147 -18.64 32.72 7.19
N GLN A 148 -18.98 31.80 8.08
CA GLN A 148 -18.06 31.30 9.11
C GLN A 148 -16.79 30.67 8.52
N LEU A 149 -16.93 29.85 7.46
CA LEU A 149 -15.78 29.25 6.77
C LEU A 149 -14.93 30.31 6.06
N GLN A 150 -15.58 31.30 5.43
CA GLN A 150 -14.89 32.39 4.75
C GLN A 150 -14.20 33.32 5.75
N MET A 151 -14.82 33.62 6.89
CA MET A 151 -14.19 34.33 8.00
C MET A 151 -12.97 33.56 8.49
N GLY A 152 -13.11 32.24 8.70
CA GLY A 152 -12.01 31.34 9.03
C GLY A 152 -10.83 31.41 8.06
N LEU A 153 -11.09 31.57 6.75
CA LEU A 153 -10.08 31.52 5.69
C LEU A 153 -9.50 32.91 5.28
N VAL A 154 -10.33 33.96 5.30
CA VAL A 154 -10.00 35.27 4.72
C VAL A 154 -9.72 36.31 5.81
N GLY A 155 -10.40 36.28 6.95
CA GLY A 155 -10.36 37.40 7.89
C GLY A 155 -10.98 38.67 7.33
N ASN A 156 -11.73 39.40 8.13
CA ASN A 156 -12.39 40.62 7.68
C ASN A 156 -11.33 41.69 7.32
N ASP A 157 -11.25 42.06 6.04
CA ASP A 157 -10.30 43.06 5.52
C ASP A 157 -10.68 44.52 5.85
N LYS A 158 -11.50 44.76 6.86
CA LYS A 158 -11.84 46.10 7.31
C LYS A 158 -11.89 46.12 8.84
N ILE A 159 -10.84 46.70 9.41
CA ILE A 159 -10.64 47.04 10.83
C ILE A 159 -10.03 45.90 11.68
N SER A 160 -8.77 46.14 12.05
CA SER A 160 -8.02 45.53 13.16
C SER A 160 -7.34 44.17 12.91
N THR A 161 -6.06 44.27 12.52
CA THR A 161 -4.93 43.47 13.02
C THR A 161 -5.25 42.55 14.23
N HIS A 162 -5.24 41.23 14.04
CA HIS A 162 -4.38 40.28 14.79
C HIS A 162 -4.72 38.79 14.75
N GLN A 163 -5.80 38.29 14.12
CA GLN A 163 -6.15 36.86 14.28
C GLN A 163 -6.29 36.02 12.99
N HIS A 164 -6.75 36.58 11.87
CA HIS A 164 -6.93 35.80 10.63
C HIS A 164 -5.76 35.86 9.63
N THR A 165 -4.77 36.66 9.94
CA THR A 165 -3.46 36.54 9.30
C THR A 165 -2.70 35.31 9.81
N SER A 166 -3.14 34.63 10.87
CA SER A 166 -2.39 33.56 11.54
C SER A 166 -2.11 32.32 10.69
N LEU A 167 -3.07 31.81 9.89
CA LEU A 167 -2.84 30.64 9.04
C LEU A 167 -1.97 30.97 7.83
N LYS A 168 -2.26 32.09 7.15
CA LYS A 168 -1.45 32.53 5.99
C LYS A 168 -0.05 32.97 6.43
N GLN A 169 0.07 33.75 7.51
CA GLN A 169 1.36 34.12 8.11
C GLN A 169 2.08 32.91 8.67
N GLY A 170 1.38 31.97 9.32
CA GLY A 170 1.95 30.72 9.80
C GLY A 170 2.50 29.87 8.66
N LEU A 171 1.81 29.81 7.52
CA LEU A 171 2.31 29.13 6.32
C LEU A 171 3.55 29.83 5.76
N VAL A 172 3.54 31.18 5.69
CA VAL A 172 4.71 31.96 5.27
C VAL A 172 5.89 31.78 6.22
N GLU A 173 5.65 31.77 7.53
CA GLU A 173 6.68 31.55 8.55
C GLU A 173 7.26 30.14 8.47
N LEU A 174 6.42 29.12 8.31
CA LEU A 174 6.84 27.75 8.10
C LEU A 174 7.64 27.60 6.81
N GLN A 175 7.22 28.26 5.73
CA GLN A 175 7.95 28.27 4.47
C GLN A 175 9.34 28.90 4.64
N ASN A 176 9.43 30.03 5.34
CA ASN A 176 10.72 30.69 5.63
C ASN A 176 11.62 29.80 6.51
N LYS A 177 11.07 29.17 7.55
CA LYS A 177 11.80 28.21 8.41
C LYS A 177 12.32 27.01 7.62
N LEU A 178 11.53 26.47 6.69
CA LEU A 178 11.96 25.36 5.82
C LEU A 178 13.10 25.79 4.90
N VAL A 179 12.99 26.95 4.26
CA VAL A 179 14.05 27.49 3.39
C VAL A 179 15.35 27.69 4.19
N ALA A 180 15.27 28.25 5.39
CA ALA A 180 16.43 28.41 6.27
C ALA A 180 17.04 27.04 6.65
N LEU A 181 16.22 26.06 7.05
CA LEU A 181 16.68 24.72 7.41
C LEU A 181 17.36 24.02 6.23
N LYS A 182 16.81 24.15 5.02
CA LYS A 182 17.41 23.59 3.81
C LYS A 182 18.78 24.22 3.52
N ALA A 183 18.93 25.53 3.69
CA ALA A 183 20.20 26.23 3.52
C ALA A 183 21.25 25.78 4.57
N HIS A 184 20.84 25.62 5.83
CA HIS A 184 21.71 25.09 6.89
C HIS A 184 22.14 23.65 6.61
N HIS A 185 21.24 22.77 6.16
CA HIS A 185 21.57 21.39 5.82
C HIS A 185 22.54 21.29 4.64
N SER A 186 22.36 22.12 3.59
CA SER A 186 23.33 22.18 2.49
C SER A 186 24.71 22.69 2.93
N GLY A 187 24.78 23.60 3.90
CA GLY A 187 26.05 24.07 4.46
C GLY A 187 26.75 23.01 5.32
N PHE A 188 26.00 22.22 6.09
CA PHE A 188 26.53 21.14 6.92
C PHE A 188 27.17 20.01 6.09
N LEU A 189 26.52 19.60 4.99
CA LEU A 189 27.02 18.55 4.09
C LEU A 189 28.38 18.87 3.45
N LEU A 190 28.72 20.15 3.27
CA LEU A 190 30.03 20.58 2.75
C LEU A 190 31.14 20.42 3.80
N ILE A 191 30.83 20.48 5.10
CA ILE A 191 31.81 20.40 6.19
C ILE A 191 32.23 18.94 6.44
N ASP A 192 31.33 17.98 6.25
CA ASP A 192 31.61 16.56 6.51
C ASP A 192 32.53 15.90 5.46
N GLN A 193 32.66 16.44 4.25
CA GLN A 193 33.55 15.87 3.21
C GLN A 193 35.04 15.94 3.58
N GLU A 194 35.45 16.88 4.44
CA GLU A 194 36.86 17.07 4.80
C GLU A 194 37.36 16.07 5.87
N ASN A 195 36.48 15.33 6.56
CA ASN A 195 36.83 14.41 7.65
C ASN A 195 36.87 12.91 7.25
N SER A 196 36.97 12.61 5.95
CA SER A 196 36.63 11.31 5.36
C SER A 196 37.55 10.09 5.66
N THR A 197 38.60 10.17 6.48
CA THR A 197 39.60 9.08 6.62
C THR A 197 39.40 8.10 7.80
N SER A 198 38.38 8.27 8.64
CA SER A 198 38.04 7.34 9.75
C SER A 198 36.71 6.58 9.54
N SER A 199 36.14 6.62 8.34
CA SER A 199 34.73 6.34 8.06
C SER A 199 34.37 4.86 7.84
N ASP A 200 35.28 3.98 7.41
CA ASP A 200 34.90 2.63 6.95
C ASP A 200 34.31 1.73 8.06
N ILE A 201 34.89 1.74 9.27
CA ILE A 201 34.42 0.91 10.40
C ILE A 201 33.12 1.48 11.00
N GLN A 202 32.95 2.81 11.01
CA GLN A 202 31.70 3.45 11.46
C GLN A 202 30.58 3.29 10.44
N GLN A 203 30.89 3.31 9.15
CA GLN A 203 29.90 3.18 8.07
C GLN A 203 29.36 1.75 7.96
N GLN A 204 30.20 0.73 8.18
CA GLN A 204 29.75 -0.67 8.22
C GLN A 204 28.87 -0.94 9.45
N ASN A 205 29.22 -0.40 10.62
CA ASN A 205 28.40 -0.50 11.82
C ASN A 205 27.05 0.23 11.67
N ALA A 206 27.05 1.42 11.06
CA ALA A 206 25.82 2.14 10.73
C ALA A 206 24.95 1.36 9.72
N SER A 207 25.56 0.72 8.71
CA SER A 207 24.85 -0.11 7.73
C SER A 207 24.18 -1.32 8.39
N ASN A 208 24.87 -2.02 9.30
CA ASN A 208 24.30 -3.14 10.04
C ASN A 208 23.15 -2.69 10.96
N GLN A 209 23.30 -1.56 11.63
CA GLN A 209 22.23 -0.97 12.44
C GLN A 209 21.01 -0.58 11.59
N LEU A 210 21.23 -0.01 10.40
CA LEU A 210 20.15 0.31 9.46
C LEU A 210 19.43 -0.95 8.98
N SER A 211 20.15 -2.04 8.71
CA SER A 211 19.54 -3.33 8.35
C SER A 211 18.60 -3.84 9.45
N ASN A 212 19.05 -3.82 10.71
CA ASN A 212 18.23 -4.22 11.85
C ASN A 212 16.99 -3.33 12.00
N ILE A 213 17.14 -2.02 11.79
CA ILE A 213 16.01 -1.08 11.83
C ILE A 213 15.03 -1.36 10.70
N VAL A 214 15.50 -1.63 9.48
CA VAL A 214 14.64 -1.97 8.34
C VAL A 214 13.84 -3.24 8.62
N GLU A 215 14.47 -4.28 9.16
CA GLU A 215 13.80 -5.52 9.54
C GLU A 215 12.69 -5.27 10.57
N VAL A 216 12.99 -4.52 11.64
CA VAL A 216 12.00 -4.17 12.67
C VAL A 216 10.85 -3.35 12.08
N LEU A 217 11.14 -2.39 11.20
CA LEU A 217 10.13 -1.59 10.52
C LEU A 217 9.25 -2.43 9.59
N GLU A 218 9.82 -3.43 8.92
CA GLU A 218 9.07 -4.36 8.08
C GLU A 218 8.13 -5.24 8.92
N MET A 219 8.60 -5.76 10.04
CA MET A 219 7.75 -6.48 11.00
C MET A 219 6.62 -5.59 11.52
N HIS A 220 6.91 -4.37 11.96
CA HIS A 220 5.90 -3.43 12.43
C HIS A 220 4.88 -3.06 11.34
N LYS A 221 5.33 -2.85 10.09
CA LYS A 221 4.44 -2.61 8.96
C LYS A 221 3.47 -3.77 8.76
N SER A 222 3.96 -5.02 8.79
CA SER A 222 3.11 -6.20 8.64
C SER A 222 2.05 -6.30 9.76
N GLY A 223 2.45 -6.03 11.00
CA GLY A 223 1.54 -6.01 12.15
C GLY A 223 0.47 -4.91 12.03
N LEU A 224 0.86 -3.70 11.63
CA LEU A 224 -0.08 -2.59 11.40
C LEU A 224 -1.07 -2.89 10.27
N VAL A 225 -0.64 -3.53 9.18
CA VAL A 225 -1.54 -3.95 8.10
C VAL A 225 -2.57 -4.96 8.62
N TYR A 226 -2.14 -5.93 9.42
CA TYR A 226 -3.05 -6.90 10.04
C TYR A 226 -4.07 -6.24 10.97
N LEU A 227 -3.62 -5.31 11.82
CA LEU A 227 -4.51 -4.57 12.72
C LEU A 227 -5.49 -3.68 11.94
N SER A 228 -5.02 -3.00 10.89
CA SER A 228 -5.86 -2.17 10.03
C SER A 228 -6.97 -3.00 9.36
N ASP A 229 -6.62 -4.16 8.79
CA ASP A 229 -7.60 -5.06 8.18
C ASP A 229 -8.59 -5.63 9.22
N SER A 230 -8.11 -5.97 10.42
CA SER A 230 -8.96 -6.42 11.52
C SER A 230 -9.95 -5.34 11.97
N VAL A 231 -9.49 -4.09 12.11
CA VAL A 231 -10.35 -2.95 12.44
C VAL A 231 -11.36 -2.68 11.33
N ALA A 232 -10.96 -2.75 10.06
CA ALA A 232 -11.88 -2.59 8.93
C ALA A 232 -12.99 -3.65 8.94
N LYS A 233 -12.64 -4.92 9.21
CA LYS A 233 -13.61 -6.01 9.36
C LYS A 233 -14.58 -5.77 10.54
N LEU A 234 -14.06 -5.34 11.69
CA LEU A 234 -14.89 -5.04 12.86
C LEU A 234 -15.84 -3.87 12.61
N ASN A 235 -15.38 -2.82 11.94
CA ASN A 235 -16.24 -1.68 11.58
C ASN A 235 -17.34 -2.10 10.61
N GLY A 236 -17.04 -2.91 9.59
CA GLY A 236 -18.06 -3.44 8.68
C GLY A 236 -19.08 -4.35 9.37
N LEU A 237 -18.65 -5.17 10.33
CA LEU A 237 -19.54 -5.96 11.19
C LEU A 237 -20.42 -5.07 12.08
N SER A 238 -19.86 -4.02 12.69
CA SER A 238 -20.60 -3.05 13.49
C SER A 238 -21.67 -2.33 12.67
N GLU A 239 -21.32 -1.86 11.47
CA GLU A 239 -22.26 -1.21 10.55
C GLU A 239 -23.39 -2.18 10.13
N THR A 240 -23.06 -3.45 9.88
CA THR A 240 -24.05 -4.50 9.58
C THR A 240 -24.98 -4.79 10.77
N ILE A 241 -24.47 -4.80 12.00
CA ILE A 241 -25.25 -5.00 13.22
C ILE A 241 -26.17 -3.80 13.47
N GLN A 242 -25.68 -2.57 13.30
CA GLN A 242 -26.49 -1.34 13.41
C GLN A 242 -27.66 -1.35 12.41
N LEU A 243 -27.42 -1.77 11.16
CA LEU A 243 -28.46 -1.91 10.14
C LEU A 243 -29.49 -3.01 10.46
N LYS A 244 -29.10 -4.06 11.20
CA LYS A 244 -30.03 -5.11 11.67
C LYS A 244 -30.84 -4.69 12.89
N ILE A 245 -30.33 -3.79 13.74
CA ILE A 245 -31.05 -3.27 14.91
C ILE A 245 -32.06 -2.18 14.52
N GLN A 246 -31.83 -1.46 13.41
CA GLN A 246 -32.76 -0.46 12.87
C GLN A 246 -33.94 -1.04 12.04
N LYS A 247 -33.97 -2.36 11.78
CA LYS A 247 -35.08 -3.05 11.12
C LYS A 247 -35.93 -3.81 12.13
#